data_AF-A0A847Z6J8-F1
#
_entry.id   AF-A0A847Z6J8-F1
#
_cell.length_a   1.000
_cell.length_b   1.000
_cell.length_c   1.000
_cell.angle_alpha   90.00
_cell.angle_beta   90.00
_cell.angle_gamma   90.00
#
_symmetry.space_group_name_H-M   'P 1'
#
loop_
_entity.id
_entity.type
_entity.pdbx_description
1 polymer ?
#
loop_
_entity_poly.entity_id
_entity_poly.type
_entity_poly.pdbx_seq_one_letter_code
_entity_poly.pdbx_strand_id
1 'polypeptide(L)' 'MEKAKKFEDKLKELEDMVITLESGEVGLEESINVITKASSLIKEMEKELLDTEDKLKILDINNNTIKDISKDFE' A
#
# COMPACT_ATOMS: atom_id res chain seq x y z
N MET A 1 21.48 -4.76 8.45
CA MET A 1 20.14 -5.16 7.97
C MET A 1 19.37 -3.88 7.74
N GLU A 2 18.94 -3.64 6.50
CA GLU A 2 18.14 -2.48 6.14
C GLU A 2 16.78 -2.61 6.84
N LYS A 3 16.35 -1.57 7.54
CA LYS A 3 15.05 -1.56 8.22
C LYS A 3 13.97 -1.48 7.14
N ALA A 4 13.07 -2.47 7.09
CA ALA A 4 11.92 -2.39 6.19
C ALA A 4 11.12 -1.10 6.51
N LYS A 5 10.85 -0.30 5.46
CA LYS A 5 10.02 0.90 5.57
C LYS A 5 8.62 0.52 6.06
N LYS A 6 8.05 1.32 6.97
CA LYS A 6 6.67 1.14 7.42
C LYS A 6 5.70 1.56 6.31
N PHE A 7 4.44 1.12 6.43
CA PHE A 7 3.37 1.55 5.54
C PHE A 7 3.29 3.08 5.41
N GLU A 8 3.30 3.80 6.54
CA GLU A 8 3.26 5.27 6.55
C GLU A 8 4.45 5.92 5.83
N ASP A 9 5.64 5.32 5.92
CA ASP A 9 6.83 5.83 5.24
C ASP A 9 6.67 5.68 3.71
N LYS A 10 6.06 4.58 3.26
CA LYS A 10 5.77 4.32 1.84
C LYS A 10 4.67 5.23 1.32
N LEU A 11 3.64 5.50 2.13
CA LEU A 11 2.58 6.43 1.78
C LEU A 11 3.15 7.84 1.59
N LYS A 12 4.00 8.31 2.52
CA LYS A 12 4.68 9.61 2.39
C LYS A 12 5.51 9.70 1.11
N GLU A 13 6.26 8.64 0.79
CA GLU A 13 7.06 8.57 -0.42
C GLU A 13 6.20 8.63 -1.70
N LEU A 14 5.04 7.98 -1.70
CA LEU A 14 4.09 8.08 -2.81
C LEU A 14 3.55 9.50 -2.98
N GLU A 15 3.18 10.18 -1.89
CA GLU A 15 2.73 11.58 -1.92
C GLU A 15 3.80 12.50 -2.51
N ASP A 16 5.06 12.31 -2.10
CA ASP A 16 6.17 13.13 -2.59
C ASP A 16 6.41 12.90 -4.10
N MET A 17 6.24 11.66 -4.58
CA MET A 17 6.26 11.34 -6.02
C MET A 17 5.12 12.03 -6.78
N VAL A 18 3.90 12.08 -6.21
CA VAL A 18 2.77 12.79 -6.81
C VAL A 18 3.05 14.28 -6.90
N ILE A 19 3.50 14.91 -5.81
CA ILE A 19 3.89 16.34 -5.81
C ILE A 19 4.94 16.63 -6.88
N THR A 20 5.92 15.74 -7.02
CA THR A 20 6.97 15.85 -8.03
C THR A 20 6.37 15.85 -9.44
N LEU A 21 5.47 14.91 -9.76
CA LEU A 21 4.82 14.86 -11.07
C LEU A 21 3.91 16.06 -11.33
N GLU A 22 3.17 16.52 -10.31
CA GLU A 22 2.25 17.67 -10.40
C GLU A 22 2.98 19.01 -10.57
N SER A 23 4.25 19.09 -10.17
CA SER A 23 5.06 20.31 -10.37
C SER A 23 5.19 20.71 -11.84
N GLY A 24 5.11 19.74 -12.77
CA GLY A 24 5.33 19.96 -14.19
C GLY A 24 6.79 20.29 -14.57
N GLU A 25 7.71 20.28 -13.61
CA GLU A 25 9.15 20.57 -13.81
C GLU A 25 9.94 19.33 -14.26
N VAL A 26 9.31 18.15 -14.21
CA VAL A 26 9.92 16.86 -14.46
C VAL A 26 9.87 16.52 -15.95
N GLY A 27 11.01 16.16 -16.53
CA GLY A 27 11.09 15.71 -17.92
C GLY A 27 10.33 14.41 -18.17
N LEU A 28 10.04 14.09 -19.44
CA LEU A 28 9.29 12.88 -19.81
C LEU A 28 9.94 11.59 -19.28
N GLU A 29 11.26 11.45 -19.46
CA GLU A 29 11.99 10.26 -19.03
C GLU A 29 11.98 10.09 -17.51
N GLU A 30 12.14 11.18 -16.78
CA GLU A 30 12.09 11.16 -15.32
C GLU A 30 10.65 10.92 -14.82
N SER A 31 9.64 11.46 -15.49
CA SER A 31 8.23 11.18 -15.20
C SER A 31 7.91 9.69 -15.34
N ILE A 32 8.41 9.04 -16.41
CA ILE A 32 8.26 7.59 -16.60
C ILE A 32 8.91 6.82 -15.45
N ASN A 33 10.10 7.24 -15.01
CA ASN A 33 10.79 6.61 -13.89
C ASN A 33 10.02 6.76 -12.57
N VAL A 34 9.50 7.96 -12.28
CA VAL A 34 8.70 8.23 -11.08
C VAL A 34 7.43 7.38 -11.09
N ILE A 35 6.69 7.34 -12.21
CA ILE A 35 5.47 6.53 -12.34
C ILE A 35 5.76 5.04 -12.17
N THR A 36 6.88 4.55 -12.73
CA THR A 36 7.28 3.14 -12.59
C THR A 36 7.56 2.79 -11.13
N LYS A 37 8.28 3.64 -10.40
CA LYS A 37 8.54 3.47 -8.98
C LYS A 37 7.26 3.54 -8.15
N ALA A 38 6.41 4.54 -8.39
CA ALA A 38 5.12 4.71 -7.74
C ALA A 38 4.24 3.47 -7.93
N SER A 39 4.18 2.92 -9.14
CA SER A 39 3.41 1.70 -9.45
C SER A 39 3.92 0.49 -8.67
N SER A 40 5.23 0.35 -8.47
CA SER A 40 5.79 -0.73 -7.66
C SER A 40 5.47 -0.55 -6.18
N LEU A 41 5.52 0.69 -5.68
CA LEU A 41 5.24 1.03 -4.29
C LEU A 41 3.77 0.83 -3.93
N ILE A 42 2.86 1.21 -4.83
CA ILE A 42 1.42 0.97 -4.71
C ILE A 42 1.14 -0.52 -4.57
N LYS A 43 1.72 -1.36 -5.44
CA LYS A 43 1.55 -2.83 -5.37
C LYS A 43 2.02 -3.42 -4.05
N GLU A 44 3.11 -2.88 -3.48
CA GLU A 44 3.60 -3.32 -2.18
C GLU A 44 2.62 -2.96 -1.05
N MET A 45 2.12 -1.72 -1.05
CA MET A 45 1.13 -1.25 -0.07
C MET A 45 -0.21 -1.99 -0.20
N GLU A 46 -0.70 -2.23 -1.41
CA GLU A 46 -1.89 -3.06 -1.66
C GLU A 46 -1.73 -4.46 -1.07
N LYS A 47 -0.56 -5.08 -1.25
CA LYS A 47 -0.27 -6.39 -0.66
C LYS A 47 -0.26 -6.34 0.86
N GLU A 48 0.31 -5.31 1.47
CA GLU A 48 0.29 -5.16 2.93
C GLU A 48 -1.12 -4.98 3.50
N LEU A 49 -1.98 -4.25 2.78
CA LEU A 49 -3.39 -4.09 3.14
C LEU A 49 -4.12 -5.43 3.05
N LEU A 50 -3.96 -6.17 1.94
CA LEU A 50 -4.55 -7.51 1.78
C LEU A 50 -4.06 -8.50 2.84
N ASP A 51 -2.75 -8.54 3.10
CA ASP A 51 -2.15 -9.40 4.14
C ASP A 51 -2.68 -9.04 5.54
N THR A 52 -3.07 -7.78 5.76
CA THR A 52 -3.67 -7.32 7.02
C THR A 52 -5.15 -7.67 7.09
N GLU A 53 -5.89 -7.47 6.01
CA GLU A 53 -7.30 -7.87 5.88
C GLU A 53 -7.46 -9.38 6.09
N ASP A 54 -6.57 -10.19 5.54
CA ASP A 54 -6.58 -11.64 5.74
C ASP A 54 -6.30 -12.05 7.19
N LYS A 55 -5.52 -11.26 7.95
CA LYS A 55 -5.36 -11.47 9.40
C LYS A 55 -6.60 -11.07 10.19
N LEU A 56 -7.38 -10.11 9.67
CA LEU A 56 -8.69 -9.74 10.21
C LEU A 56 -9.75 -10.81 9.88
N LYS A 57 -9.52 -11.71 8.93
CA LYS A 57 -10.40 -12.90 8.76
C LYS A 57 -10.11 -13.90 9.88
N ILE A 58 -10.74 -13.71 11.04
CA ILE A 58 -10.59 -14.58 12.21
C ILE A 58 -11.42 -15.85 12.01
N LEU A 59 -10.80 -17.01 12.23
CA LEU A 59 -11.52 -18.28 12.31
C LEU A 59 -12.40 -18.28 13.57
N ASP A 60 -13.72 -18.33 13.41
CA ASP A 60 -14.66 -18.54 14.51
C ASP A 60 -14.65 -20.03 14.88
N ILE A 61 -13.86 -20.36 15.91
CA ILE A 61 -13.64 -21.74 16.38
C ILE A 61 -14.95 -22.37 16.89
N ASN A 62 -15.93 -21.56 17.33
CA ASN A 62 -17.19 -22.09 17.87
C ASN A 62 -18.15 -22.54 16.77
N ASN A 63 -18.08 -21.86 15.62
CA ASN A 63 -19.02 -22.07 14.51
C ASN A 63 -18.37 -22.76 13.30
N ASN A 64 -17.05 -23.00 13.36
CA ASN A 64 -16.23 -23.52 12.26
C ASN A 64 -16.43 -22.72 10.96
N THR A 65 -16.66 -21.41 11.10
CA THR A 65 -16.87 -20.44 10.01
C THR A 65 -15.75 -19.40 10.04
N ILE A 66 -15.43 -18.83 8.88
CA ILE A 66 -14.53 -17.68 8.81
C ILE A 66 -15.37 -16.43 9.06
N LYS A 67 -15.10 -15.70 10.15
CA LYS A 67 -15.71 -14.40 10.40
C LYS A 67 -14.82 -13.32 9.81
N ASP A 68 -15.32 -12.68 8.77
CA ASP A 68 -14.68 -11.51 8.19
C ASP A 68 -15.04 -10.27 9.01
N ILE A 69 -14.18 -9.92 9.99
CA ILE A 69 -14.40 -8.72 10.81
C ILE A 69 -13.99 -7.44 10.07
N SER A 70 -13.43 -7.51 8.86
CA SER A 70 -13.18 -6.30 8.06
C SER A 70 -14.49 -5.56 7.73
N LYS A 71 -15.58 -6.32 7.56
CA LYS A 71 -16.94 -5.80 7.31
C LYS A 71 -17.58 -5.10 8.50
N ASP A 72 -17.03 -5.27 9.69
CA ASP A 72 -17.53 -4.60 10.90
C ASP A 72 -17.04 -3.13 10.98
N PHE A 73 -16.16 -2.70 10.06
CA PHE A 73 -15.58 -1.34 10.00
C PHE A 73 -16.04 -0.50 8.79
N GLU A 74 -16.93 -1.03 7.93
CA GLU A 74 -17.64 -0.26 6.88
C GLU A 74 -18.81 0.55 7.46
#